data_AF-J0CYL5-F1
#
_entry.id   AF-J0CYL5-F1
#
_cell.length_a   1.000
_cell.length_b   1.000
_cell.length_c   1.000
_cell.angle_alpha   90.00
_cell.angle_beta   90.00
_cell.angle_gamma   90.00
#
_symmetry.space_group_name_H-M   'P 1'
#
loop_
_entity.id
_entity.type
_entity.pdbx_description
1 polymer ?
#
loop_
_entity_poly.entity_id
_entity_poly.type
_entity_poly.pdbx_seq_one_letter_code
_entity_poly.pdbx_strand_id
1 'polypeptide(L)'
;MALGTPFTPLIRQRRNSTPDPATLARVEAAPQASPLDLVTAVLAPTAPIMPPFNGTSPAEVHTWVDTFEKVMIHHSSHLTAKAGDKHRASTFALYIARGTPAEIWWRGLGPAVQESWAQIRAVLNVKWVCPEPEVTKTLDYWRDFNSLKVTLDDLVRLIPLSTGGVRWGYRDWIDKVEAAGEASGSAPDVLIATVIASLLPADITNLVPPAAPDWPTFCAMVRSLLPETVKERVREAREKIAQREATALLLERTKEIEQRLAEQEQRHAARGRGYVPSQTPPPGYRPRDHSSSPRRQGDGWFFGAVPASNAPATPGRQRIPAQRPPSPTPSPTPLNMQRPLGSPAPIPTTPQRRPREQVPQTPGTLPGAVGCTRCGMGEHSQYTCMGKPLPEAEQRWREGERRRAYQSARGTYSAQQRTPHAQQLVDAYYYSDDGNSDYPAVYSLNDADEDDELDFVRGIAYGADQGNGDGVAH
;
A
#
# COMPACT_ATOMS: atom_id res chain seq x y z
N MET A 1 95.79 10.35 3.09
CA MET A 1 95.54 9.74 1.76
C MET A 1 94.02 9.68 1.59
N ALA A 2 93.34 10.28 0.62
CA ALA A 2 93.61 11.16 -0.51
C ALA A 2 92.34 12.04 -0.68
N LEU A 3 92.45 13.36 -0.84
CA LEU A 3 92.16 14.14 -2.07
C LEU A 3 90.76 13.83 -2.66
N GLY A 4 89.76 14.71 -2.71
CA GLY A 4 89.77 16.15 -2.98
C GLY A 4 89.57 16.41 -4.48
N THR A 5 88.37 16.85 -4.90
CA THR A 5 88.17 17.83 -6.00
C THR A 5 86.69 18.25 -6.13
N PRO A 6 86.41 19.56 -6.33
CA PRO A 6 85.06 20.14 -6.40
C PRO A 6 84.57 20.38 -7.83
N PHE A 7 83.24 20.49 -7.97
CA PHE A 7 82.51 20.76 -9.21
C PHE A 7 82.42 22.27 -9.52
N THR A 8 82.76 22.65 -10.74
CA THR A 8 82.70 24.01 -11.29
C THR A 8 81.38 24.24 -12.04
N PRO A 9 80.68 25.39 -11.90
CA PRO A 9 79.54 25.73 -12.76
C PRO A 9 79.95 26.61 -13.95
N LEU A 10 79.45 26.23 -15.13
CA LEU A 10 79.62 26.92 -16.41
C LEU A 10 78.65 28.12 -16.51
N ILE A 11 79.22 29.33 -16.47
CA ILE A 11 78.56 30.60 -16.77
C ILE A 11 78.44 30.74 -18.29
N ARG A 12 77.22 30.83 -18.82
CA ARG A 12 76.97 31.14 -20.23
C ARG A 12 76.41 32.57 -20.36
N GLN A 13 77.31 33.50 -20.66
CA GLN A 13 76.99 34.84 -21.12
C GLN A 13 76.19 34.78 -22.43
N ARG A 14 75.04 35.45 -22.49
CA ARG A 14 74.41 35.86 -23.76
C ARG A 14 74.32 37.38 -23.80
N ARG A 15 74.72 37.89 -24.96
CA ARG A 15 74.99 39.28 -25.30
C ARG A 15 73.71 40.13 -25.33
N ASN A 16 73.79 41.29 -24.72
CA ASN A 16 72.88 42.41 -24.95
C ASN A 16 73.18 43.02 -26.32
N SER A 17 72.14 43.14 -27.15
CA SER A 17 72.18 43.89 -28.40
C SER A 17 71.12 44.98 -28.31
N THR A 18 71.57 46.20 -28.06
CA THR A 18 70.82 47.44 -28.15
C THR A 18 70.55 47.75 -29.63
N PRO A 19 69.30 48.08 -30.03
CA PRO A 19 69.07 48.76 -31.30
C PRO A 19 68.92 50.27 -31.10
N ASP A 20 69.58 50.97 -32.01
CA ASP A 20 69.71 52.41 -32.19
C ASP A 20 68.37 53.07 -32.59
N PRO A 21 68.02 54.27 -32.06
CA PRO A 21 66.78 54.96 -32.40
C PRO A 21 67.02 56.12 -33.36
N ALA A 22 66.68 55.97 -34.65
CA ALA A 22 66.19 57.06 -35.50
C ALA A 22 66.11 56.64 -36.97
N THR A 23 64.91 56.33 -37.48
CA THR A 23 64.49 56.86 -38.79
C THR A 23 62.97 56.85 -38.90
N LEU A 24 62.38 58.04 -38.79
CA LEU A 24 61.02 58.37 -39.17
C LEU A 24 60.92 58.40 -40.70
N ALA A 25 59.95 57.69 -41.29
CA ALA A 25 59.30 58.09 -42.54
C ALA A 25 57.96 57.35 -42.76
N ARG A 26 56.88 57.97 -42.27
CA ARG A 26 55.63 58.26 -42.97
C ARG A 26 55.26 57.36 -44.18
N VAL A 27 54.36 56.40 -43.97
CA VAL A 27 53.41 55.92 -44.99
C VAL A 27 52.05 55.70 -44.33
N GLU A 28 51.07 56.41 -44.86
CA GLU A 28 49.66 56.44 -44.51
C GLU A 28 48.92 55.57 -45.54
N ALA A 29 48.40 54.39 -45.14
CA ALA A 29 47.49 53.59 -45.96
C ALA A 29 46.79 52.46 -45.17
N ALA A 30 45.45 52.55 -45.12
CA ALA A 30 44.42 51.50 -44.95
C ALA A 30 44.42 50.56 -43.71
N PRO A 31 43.25 50.22 -43.14
CA PRO A 31 43.15 49.27 -42.03
C PRO A 31 43.44 47.86 -42.54
N GLN A 32 44.67 47.39 -42.33
CA GLN A 32 44.98 45.97 -42.40
C GLN A 32 44.34 45.28 -41.19
N ALA A 33 43.25 44.57 -41.43
CA ALA A 33 42.76 43.55 -40.50
C ALA A 33 43.87 42.51 -40.32
N SER A 34 44.25 42.26 -39.07
CA SER A 34 45.29 41.29 -38.72
C SER A 34 44.92 39.89 -39.25
N PRO A 35 45.83 39.17 -39.90
CA PRO A 35 45.62 37.77 -40.29
C PRO A 35 45.51 36.80 -39.10
N LEU A 36 45.55 37.32 -37.86
CA LEU A 36 45.26 36.58 -36.64
C LEU A 36 43.78 36.57 -36.25
N ASP A 37 42.94 37.47 -36.80
CA ASP A 37 41.51 37.51 -36.46
C ASP A 37 40.66 36.51 -37.28
N LEU A 38 41.23 35.90 -38.32
CA LEU A 38 40.55 34.89 -39.15
C LEU A 38 40.77 33.44 -38.70
N VAL A 39 41.73 33.16 -37.80
CA VAL A 39 41.99 31.80 -37.31
C VAL A 39 41.13 31.46 -36.08
N THR A 40 40.55 32.45 -35.40
CA THR A 40 39.67 32.22 -34.23
C THR A 40 38.22 31.91 -34.61
N ALA A 41 37.83 32.08 -35.88
CA ALA A 41 36.43 31.91 -36.32
C ALA A 41 36.09 30.51 -36.88
N VAL A 42 37.07 29.62 -37.09
CA VAL A 42 36.85 28.29 -37.73
C VAL A 42 36.76 27.13 -36.71
N LEU A 43 36.99 27.40 -35.43
CA LEU A 43 36.66 26.49 -34.34
C LEU A 43 35.52 27.10 -33.53
N ALA A 44 34.33 27.24 -34.13
CA ALA A 44 33.14 27.36 -33.30
C ALA A 44 33.08 26.07 -32.46
N PRO A 45 33.31 26.13 -31.14
CA PRO A 45 33.28 24.94 -30.33
C PRO A 45 31.86 24.41 -30.42
N THR A 46 31.72 23.17 -30.88
CA THR A 46 30.53 22.35 -30.65
C THR A 46 30.09 22.64 -29.23
N ALA A 47 28.85 23.13 -29.06
CA ALA A 47 28.36 23.64 -27.79
C ALA A 47 28.83 22.76 -26.62
N PRO A 48 29.30 23.35 -25.50
CA PRO A 48 29.82 22.57 -24.39
C PRO A 48 28.78 21.51 -24.02
N ILE A 49 29.20 20.24 -24.10
CA ILE A 49 28.34 19.06 -23.89
C ILE A 49 27.79 19.04 -22.43
N MET A 50 28.35 19.89 -21.57
CA MET A 50 28.03 19.98 -20.15
C MET A 50 27.60 21.41 -19.79
N PRO A 51 26.61 21.59 -18.88
CA PRO A 51 26.19 22.91 -18.42
C PRO A 51 27.35 23.68 -17.76
N PRO A 52 27.33 25.02 -17.78
CA PRO A 52 28.39 25.81 -17.15
C PRO A 52 28.31 25.74 -15.62
N PHE A 53 29.47 25.75 -14.96
CA PHE A 53 29.63 25.68 -13.52
C PHE A 53 29.27 27.02 -12.85
N ASN A 54 28.22 27.04 -12.04
CA ASN A 54 27.72 28.24 -11.35
C ASN A 54 28.11 28.31 -9.85
N GLY A 55 28.40 27.18 -9.21
CA GLY A 55 28.79 27.12 -7.80
C GLY A 55 27.68 27.51 -6.81
N THR A 56 26.41 27.39 -7.17
CA THR A 56 25.27 27.85 -6.34
C THR A 56 24.87 26.87 -5.24
N SER A 57 25.00 25.57 -5.47
CA SER A 57 24.63 24.50 -4.53
C SER A 57 25.81 23.55 -4.29
N PRO A 58 26.21 23.29 -3.03
CA PRO A 58 27.28 22.34 -2.73
C PRO A 58 27.04 20.95 -3.31
N ALA A 59 25.79 20.45 -3.31
CA ALA A 59 25.45 19.13 -3.84
C ALA A 59 25.60 19.05 -5.37
N GLU A 60 25.19 20.12 -6.08
CA GLU A 60 25.33 20.22 -7.53
C GLU A 60 26.80 20.34 -7.94
N VAL A 61 27.61 21.03 -7.13
CA VAL A 61 29.04 21.22 -7.39
C VAL A 61 29.77 19.90 -7.49
N HIS A 62 29.56 18.97 -6.55
CA HIS A 62 30.22 17.66 -6.59
C HIS A 62 29.77 16.81 -7.77
N THR A 63 28.46 16.75 -8.02
CA THR A 63 27.90 16.00 -9.16
C THR A 63 28.42 16.53 -10.50
N TRP A 64 28.52 17.86 -10.61
CA TRP A 64 29.08 18.53 -11.76
C TRP A 64 30.58 18.21 -11.93
N VAL A 65 31.37 18.30 -10.86
CA VAL A 65 32.81 18.01 -10.89
C VAL A 65 33.08 16.56 -11.29
N ASP A 66 32.32 15.60 -10.75
CA ASP A 66 32.42 14.19 -11.15
C ASP A 66 32.07 13.98 -12.62
N THR A 67 31.06 14.69 -13.12
CA THR A 67 30.68 14.65 -14.54
C THR A 67 31.77 15.26 -15.42
N PHE A 68 32.34 16.39 -15.02
CA PHE A 68 33.46 17.02 -15.69
C PHE A 68 34.67 16.10 -15.74
N GLU A 69 35.04 15.46 -14.62
CA GLU A 69 36.15 14.51 -14.58
C GLU A 69 35.93 13.35 -15.54
N LYS A 70 34.74 12.74 -15.56
CA LYS A 70 34.40 11.64 -16.49
C LYS A 70 34.56 12.07 -17.95
N VAL A 71 34.03 13.24 -18.31
CA VAL A 71 34.15 13.80 -19.66
C VAL A 71 35.62 14.06 -20.01
N MET A 72 36.37 14.69 -19.09
CA MET A 72 37.77 15.02 -19.34
C MET A 72 38.70 13.81 -19.35
N ILE A 73 38.41 12.74 -18.61
CA ILE A 73 39.16 11.47 -18.70
C ILE A 73 39.06 10.92 -20.12
N HIS A 74 37.88 10.95 -20.72
CA HIS A 74 37.70 10.52 -22.11
C HIS A 74 38.52 11.41 -23.08
N HIS A 75 38.46 12.73 -22.93
CA HIS A 75 39.20 13.66 -23.79
C HIS A 75 40.72 13.63 -23.59
N SER A 76 41.21 13.32 -22.39
CA SER A 76 42.65 13.28 -22.05
C SER A 76 43.25 11.87 -22.06
N SER A 77 42.51 10.87 -22.55
CA SER A 77 42.95 9.46 -22.57
C SER A 77 44.27 9.20 -23.29
N HIS A 78 44.65 10.07 -24.23
CA HIS A 78 45.91 10.01 -24.98
C HIS A 78 47.07 10.82 -24.36
N LEU A 79 46.82 11.54 -23.26
CA LEU A 79 47.81 12.38 -22.59
C LEU A 79 48.45 11.62 -21.42
N THR A 80 49.70 11.99 -21.10
CA THR A 80 50.33 11.52 -19.85
C THR A 80 49.58 12.08 -18.64
N ALA A 81 49.65 11.42 -17.48
CA ALA A 81 48.94 11.87 -16.28
C ALA A 81 49.18 13.36 -15.93
N LYS A 82 50.43 13.82 -16.03
CA LYS A 82 50.80 15.23 -15.78
C LYS A 82 50.23 16.18 -16.84
N ALA A 83 50.23 15.78 -18.11
CA ALA A 83 49.64 16.59 -19.19
C ALA A 83 48.11 16.61 -19.10
N GLY A 84 47.49 15.49 -18.72
CA GLY A 84 46.06 15.37 -18.47
C GLY A 84 45.59 16.24 -17.31
N ASP A 85 46.34 16.28 -16.20
CA ASP A 85 46.05 17.17 -15.05
C ASP A 85 46.06 18.65 -15.47
N LYS A 86 47.12 19.07 -16.18
CA LYS A 86 47.22 20.43 -16.71
C LYS A 86 46.11 20.76 -17.72
N HIS A 87 45.76 19.81 -18.59
CA HIS A 87 44.70 19.98 -19.58
C HIS A 87 43.31 20.13 -18.91
N ARG A 88 43.03 19.37 -17.85
CA ARG A 88 41.81 19.53 -17.05
C ARG A 88 41.75 20.90 -16.39
N ALA A 89 42.85 21.33 -15.77
CA ALA A 89 42.95 22.62 -15.11
C ALA A 89 42.67 23.79 -16.08
N SER A 90 43.30 23.77 -17.27
CA SER A 90 43.07 24.81 -18.27
C SER A 90 41.67 24.79 -18.86
N THR A 91 41.09 23.59 -19.03
CA THR A 91 39.74 23.44 -19.60
C THR A 91 38.66 23.85 -18.60
N PHE A 92 38.86 23.60 -17.29
CA PHE A 92 37.89 23.94 -16.26
C PHE A 92 37.51 25.43 -16.27
N ALA A 93 38.49 26.32 -16.47
CA ALA A 93 38.25 27.77 -16.56
C ALA A 93 37.24 28.16 -17.65
N LEU A 94 37.16 27.40 -18.75
CA LEU A 94 36.23 27.63 -19.86
C LEU A 94 34.78 27.28 -19.50
N TYR A 95 34.60 26.41 -18.52
CA TYR A 95 33.29 25.93 -18.09
C TYR A 95 32.68 26.77 -16.95
N ILE A 96 33.39 27.77 -16.43
CA ILE A 96 32.89 28.62 -15.35
C ILE A 96 31.91 29.65 -15.91
N ALA A 97 30.69 29.66 -15.36
CA ALA A 97 29.65 30.60 -15.74
C ALA A 97 30.02 32.04 -15.33
N ARG A 98 29.91 32.99 -16.26
CA ARG A 98 30.18 34.41 -15.98
C ARG A 98 29.15 34.99 -15.00
N GLY A 99 29.60 35.84 -14.09
CA GLY A 99 28.78 36.52 -13.08
C GLY A 99 28.35 35.63 -11.91
N THR A 100 28.90 34.42 -11.77
CA THR A 100 28.50 33.47 -10.73
C THR A 100 29.47 33.43 -9.55
N PRO A 101 29.05 32.91 -8.38
CA PRO A 101 29.94 32.68 -7.25
C PRO A 101 31.19 31.84 -7.60
N ALA A 102 31.05 30.91 -8.53
CA ALA A 102 32.17 30.11 -9.04
C ALA A 102 33.24 30.97 -9.72
N GLU A 103 32.86 31.96 -10.53
CA GLU A 103 33.81 32.86 -11.19
C GLU A 103 34.57 33.74 -10.19
N ILE A 104 33.86 34.28 -9.20
CA ILE A 104 34.46 35.11 -8.15
C ILE A 104 35.48 34.28 -7.37
N TRP A 105 35.13 33.04 -7.00
CA TRP A 105 36.04 32.12 -6.34
C TRP A 105 37.26 31.79 -7.20
N TRP A 106 37.06 31.44 -8.48
CA TRP A 106 38.13 31.07 -9.40
C TRP A 106 39.16 32.18 -9.57
N ARG A 107 38.70 33.43 -9.74
CA ARG A 107 39.57 34.61 -9.84
C ARG A 107 40.36 34.88 -8.55
N GLY A 108 39.86 34.43 -7.41
CA GLY A 108 40.55 34.51 -6.12
C GLY A 108 41.63 33.45 -5.89
N LEU A 109 41.71 32.43 -6.76
CA LEU A 109 42.76 31.41 -6.67
C LEU A 109 44.09 31.94 -7.20
N GLY A 110 45.19 31.60 -6.52
CA GLY A 110 46.53 31.91 -7.01
C GLY A 110 46.87 31.13 -8.29
N PRO A 111 47.78 31.65 -9.14
CA PRO A 111 48.11 31.02 -10.43
C PRO A 111 48.67 29.61 -10.26
N ALA A 112 49.45 29.36 -9.19
CA ALA A 112 49.98 28.03 -8.89
C ALA A 112 48.86 26.98 -8.67
N VAL A 113 47.75 27.38 -8.04
CA VAL A 113 46.59 26.51 -7.81
C VAL A 113 45.85 26.25 -9.12
N GLN A 114 45.69 27.28 -9.96
CA GLN A 114 44.99 27.18 -11.24
C GLN A 114 45.73 26.31 -12.28
N GLU A 115 47.00 26.00 -12.08
CA GLU A 115 47.80 25.17 -13.01
C GLU A 115 47.64 23.66 -12.81
N SER A 116 47.12 23.21 -11.66
CA SER A 116 46.98 21.79 -11.34
C SER A 116 45.56 21.43 -10.94
N TRP A 117 44.98 20.45 -11.64
CA TRP A 117 43.62 20.00 -11.38
C TRP A 117 43.50 19.37 -9.99
N ALA A 118 44.51 18.62 -9.56
CA ALA A 118 44.58 18.11 -8.19
C ALA A 118 44.46 19.22 -7.13
N GLN A 119 45.12 20.36 -7.33
CA GLN A 119 45.05 21.50 -6.39
C GLN A 119 43.71 22.23 -6.47
N ILE A 120 43.17 22.42 -7.67
CA ILE A 120 41.82 22.97 -7.86
C ILE A 120 40.79 22.13 -7.13
N ARG A 121 40.82 20.80 -7.30
CA ARG A 121 39.90 19.87 -6.64
C ARG A 121 40.01 19.94 -5.12
N ALA A 122 41.22 20.01 -4.58
CA ALA A 122 41.42 20.15 -3.14
C ALA A 122 40.79 21.44 -2.59
N VAL A 123 41.03 22.59 -3.24
CA VAL A 123 40.45 23.88 -2.79
C VAL A 123 38.95 23.94 -3.05
N LEU A 124 38.46 23.31 -4.11
CA LEU A 124 37.04 23.20 -4.42
C LEU A 124 36.30 22.41 -3.33
N ASN A 125 36.87 21.28 -2.89
CA ASN A 125 36.33 20.48 -1.78
C ASN A 125 36.30 21.26 -0.46
N VAL A 126 37.26 22.16 -0.23
CA VAL A 126 37.27 23.04 0.97
C VAL A 126 36.25 24.19 0.85
N LYS A 127 36.02 24.73 -0.35
CA LYS A 127 35.11 25.85 -0.55
C LYS A 127 33.65 25.42 -0.56
N TRP A 128 33.35 24.34 -1.27
CA TRP A 128 32.05 23.69 -1.31
C TRP A 128 32.17 22.36 -0.61
N VAL A 129 32.55 22.39 0.68
CA VAL A 129 32.46 21.21 1.54
C VAL A 129 31.08 20.63 1.32
N CYS A 130 31.04 19.43 0.76
CA CYS A 130 29.82 18.64 0.82
C CYS A 130 29.57 18.52 2.32
N PRO A 131 28.49 19.07 2.89
CA PRO A 131 28.24 18.92 4.32
C PRO A 131 28.40 17.45 4.64
N GLU A 132 29.37 17.17 5.51
CA GLU A 132 29.79 15.82 5.87
C GLU A 132 28.51 15.02 6.15
N PRO A 133 28.23 13.94 5.41
CA PRO A 133 26.93 13.29 5.46
C PRO A 133 26.81 12.42 6.70
N GLU A 134 27.25 12.86 7.88
CA GLU A 134 27.53 11.93 8.98
C GLU A 134 26.91 12.40 10.29
N VAL A 135 26.26 11.45 10.96
CA VAL A 135 25.44 11.56 12.18
C VAL A 135 23.98 11.97 11.97
N THR A 136 23.63 13.06 11.28
CA THR A 136 22.20 13.41 11.15
C THR A 136 21.45 12.53 10.14
N LYS A 137 22.14 12.00 9.12
CA LYS A 137 21.51 11.16 8.09
C LYS A 137 21.19 9.75 8.56
N THR A 138 21.92 9.19 9.52
CA THR A 138 21.67 7.81 9.99
C THR A 138 20.27 7.68 10.60
N LEU A 139 19.83 8.68 11.36
CA LEU A 139 18.46 8.72 11.92
C LEU A 139 17.40 8.92 10.84
N ASP A 140 17.66 9.76 9.84
CA ASP A 140 16.73 9.95 8.72
C ASP A 140 16.62 8.68 7.86
N TYR A 141 17.73 8.02 7.53
CA TYR A 141 17.73 6.72 6.83
C TYR A 141 17.05 5.63 7.64
N TRP A 142 17.28 5.59 8.96
CA TRP A 142 16.59 4.66 9.85
C TRP A 142 15.08 4.94 9.91
N ARG A 143 14.67 6.21 9.92
CA ARG A 143 13.25 6.59 9.84
C ARG A 143 12.64 6.18 8.50
N ASP A 144 13.34 6.43 7.40
CA ASP A 144 12.89 6.07 6.06
C ASP A 144 12.76 4.55 5.93
N PHE A 145 13.74 3.79 6.43
CA PHE A 145 13.68 2.33 6.54
C PHE A 145 12.43 1.87 7.33
N ASN A 146 12.19 2.45 8.52
CA ASN A 146 11.02 2.10 9.34
C ASN A 146 9.67 2.53 8.75
N SER A 147 9.67 3.43 7.77
CA SER A 147 8.47 3.87 7.07
C SER A 147 8.01 2.90 5.98
N LEU A 148 8.87 1.97 5.55
CA LEU A 148 8.60 0.98 4.51
C LEU A 148 7.75 -0.19 5.02
N LYS A 149 6.61 0.11 5.66
CA LYS A 149 5.64 -0.91 6.06
C LYS A 149 4.86 -1.38 4.84
N VAL A 150 4.70 -2.69 4.68
CA VAL A 150 3.95 -3.26 3.56
C VAL A 150 2.61 -3.82 4.05
N THR A 151 1.53 -3.50 3.34
CA THR A 151 0.20 -4.05 3.62
C THR A 151 0.00 -5.40 2.95
N LEU A 152 -0.96 -6.19 3.41
CA LEU A 152 -1.32 -7.47 2.79
C LEU A 152 -1.72 -7.31 1.31
N ASP A 153 -2.37 -6.19 0.95
CA ASP A 153 -2.74 -5.89 -0.44
C ASP A 153 -1.52 -5.56 -1.32
N ASP A 154 -0.56 -4.80 -0.78
CA ASP A 154 0.63 -4.42 -1.53
C ASP A 154 1.52 -5.63 -1.87
N LEU A 155 1.58 -6.64 -0.99
CA LEU A 155 2.37 -7.85 -1.22
C LEU A 155 1.93 -8.61 -2.48
N VAL A 156 0.63 -8.77 -2.68
CA VAL A 156 0.03 -9.48 -3.83
C VAL A 156 -0.28 -8.57 -5.02
N ARG A 157 0.06 -7.28 -4.94
CA ARG A 157 -0.14 -6.37 -6.07
C ARG A 157 0.86 -6.67 -7.18
N LEU A 158 0.39 -6.77 -8.42
CA LEU A 158 1.27 -6.78 -9.59
C LEU A 158 1.61 -5.35 -9.99
N ILE A 159 2.90 -5.03 -9.99
CA ILE A 159 3.45 -3.73 -10.37
C ILE A 159 3.98 -3.84 -11.81
N PRO A 160 3.48 -3.01 -12.75
CA PRO A 160 4.01 -2.98 -14.11
C PRO A 160 5.42 -2.37 -14.15
N LEU A 161 6.35 -3.02 -14.84
CA LEU A 161 7.70 -2.53 -15.07
C LEU A 161 7.75 -1.71 -16.38
N SER A 162 8.57 -0.67 -16.40
CA SER A 162 8.78 0.19 -17.58
C SER A 162 9.32 -0.57 -18.80
N THR A 163 10.02 -1.68 -18.57
CA THR A 163 10.61 -2.54 -19.61
C THR A 163 9.64 -3.52 -20.25
N GLY A 164 8.34 -3.47 -19.89
CA GLY A 164 7.35 -4.42 -20.36
C GLY A 164 7.43 -5.72 -19.56
N GLY A 165 6.70 -5.76 -18.44
CA GLY A 165 6.62 -6.92 -17.56
C GLY A 165 5.83 -6.58 -16.31
N VAL A 166 5.57 -7.59 -15.47
CA VAL A 166 4.94 -7.39 -14.16
C VAL A 166 5.81 -8.01 -13.08
N ARG A 167 5.88 -7.35 -11.93
CA ARG A 167 6.60 -7.81 -10.74
C ARG A 167 5.64 -7.83 -9.55
N TRP A 168 5.74 -8.83 -8.69
CA TRP A 168 4.97 -8.86 -7.45
C TRP A 168 5.45 -7.79 -6.47
N GLY A 169 4.51 -7.17 -5.76
CA GLY A 169 4.78 -6.03 -4.90
C GLY A 169 5.73 -6.34 -3.74
N TYR A 170 5.71 -7.57 -3.20
CA TYR A 170 6.69 -7.98 -2.19
C TYR A 170 8.14 -7.95 -2.69
N ARG A 171 8.37 -8.23 -3.98
CA ARG A 171 9.71 -8.16 -4.59
C ARG A 171 10.17 -6.73 -4.80
N ASP A 172 9.27 -5.85 -5.23
CA ASP A 172 9.58 -4.41 -5.34
C ASP A 172 9.81 -3.76 -3.97
N TRP A 173 9.03 -4.18 -2.98
CA TRP A 173 9.17 -3.72 -1.60
C TRP A 173 10.51 -4.15 -0.98
N ILE A 174 10.91 -5.42 -1.09
CA ILE A 174 12.17 -5.87 -0.51
C ILE A 174 13.39 -5.21 -1.17
N ASP A 175 13.33 -4.88 -2.47
CA ASP A 175 14.40 -4.12 -3.15
C ASP A 175 14.54 -2.71 -2.56
N LYS A 176 13.43 -2.06 -2.19
CA LYS A 176 13.45 -0.75 -1.50
C LYS A 176 13.96 -0.86 -0.07
N VAL A 177 13.56 -1.91 0.64
CA VAL A 177 14.01 -2.18 2.01
C VAL A 177 15.50 -2.50 2.06
N GLU A 178 16.02 -3.28 1.11
CA GLU A 178 17.44 -3.58 0.99
C GLU A 178 18.26 -2.30 0.78
N ALA A 179 17.86 -1.46 -0.19
CA ALA A 179 18.53 -0.19 -0.45
C ALA A 179 18.49 0.77 0.75
N ALA A 180 17.35 0.86 1.45
CA ALA A 180 17.22 1.69 2.65
C ALA A 180 18.03 1.14 3.84
N GLY A 181 18.11 -0.19 3.98
CA GLY A 181 18.90 -0.85 5.03
C GLY A 181 20.40 -0.68 4.81
N GLU A 182 20.88 -0.77 3.57
CA GLU A 182 22.28 -0.47 3.22
C GLU A 182 22.63 1.00 3.51
N ALA A 183 21.73 1.92 3.14
CA ALA A 183 21.92 3.35 3.39
C ALA A 183 21.94 3.71 4.88
N SER A 184 21.25 2.95 5.74
CA SER A 184 21.24 3.20 7.18
C SER A 184 22.54 2.82 7.88
N GLY A 185 23.38 1.97 7.27
CA GLY A 185 24.63 1.49 7.87
C GLY A 185 24.43 0.69 9.16
N SER A 186 23.21 0.20 9.43
CA SER A 186 22.88 -0.55 10.64
C SER A 186 23.39 -2.00 10.57
N ALA A 187 23.58 -2.63 11.72
CA ALA A 187 23.99 -4.03 11.79
C ALA A 187 22.94 -4.95 11.13
N PRO A 188 23.35 -5.97 10.36
CA PRO A 188 22.44 -6.90 9.66
C PRO A 188 21.36 -7.49 10.56
N ASP A 189 21.73 -7.93 11.76
CA ASP A 189 20.85 -8.61 12.72
C ASP A 189 19.70 -7.67 13.15
N VAL A 190 20.01 -6.39 13.35
CA VAL A 190 19.04 -5.35 13.72
C VAL A 190 18.09 -5.07 12.55
N LEU A 191 18.59 -5.03 11.32
CA LEU A 191 17.76 -4.87 10.13
C LEU A 191 16.78 -6.03 9.97
N ILE A 192 17.28 -7.27 10.05
CA ILE A 192 16.47 -8.50 9.93
C ILE A 192 15.38 -8.53 11.01
N ALA A 193 15.77 -8.33 12.27
CA ALA A 193 14.84 -8.32 13.39
C ALA A 193 13.75 -7.24 13.21
N THR A 194 14.14 -6.05 12.74
CA THR A 194 13.19 -4.95 12.52
C THR A 194 12.21 -5.27 11.39
N VAL A 195 12.68 -5.86 10.27
CA VAL A 195 11.80 -6.26 9.17
C VAL A 195 10.77 -7.29 9.64
N ILE A 196 11.23 -8.34 10.33
CA ILE A 196 10.36 -9.42 10.82
C ILE A 196 9.36 -8.89 11.85
N ALA A 197 9.80 -8.04 12.78
CA ALA A 197 8.95 -7.57 13.87
C ALA A 197 7.95 -6.47 13.46
N SER A 198 8.28 -5.63 12.48
CA SER A 198 7.57 -4.35 12.31
C SER A 198 7.23 -3.94 10.87
N LEU A 199 7.96 -4.43 9.87
CA LEU A 199 7.75 -4.02 8.47
C LEU A 199 6.96 -5.05 7.67
N LEU A 200 7.08 -6.33 8.02
CA LEU A 200 6.37 -7.43 7.38
C LEU A 200 5.13 -7.83 8.21
N PRO A 201 3.97 -8.09 7.58
CA PRO A 201 2.82 -8.66 8.28
C PRO A 201 3.16 -10.01 8.92
N ALA A 202 2.74 -10.23 10.17
CA ALA A 202 3.03 -11.44 10.95
C ALA A 202 2.59 -12.75 10.27
N ASP A 203 1.55 -12.73 9.43
CA ASP A 203 1.12 -13.92 8.70
C ASP A 203 2.12 -14.34 7.60
N ILE A 204 2.98 -13.42 7.16
CA ILE A 204 3.98 -13.63 6.10
C ILE A 204 5.37 -13.91 6.69
N THR A 205 5.64 -13.45 7.93
CA THR A 205 6.91 -13.74 8.62
C THR A 205 7.17 -15.24 8.76
N ASN A 206 6.11 -16.04 8.91
CA ASN A 206 6.20 -17.50 9.00
C ASN A 206 6.66 -18.18 7.69
N LEU A 207 6.62 -17.47 6.55
CA LEU A 207 7.16 -17.96 5.29
C LEU A 207 8.68 -17.73 5.17
N VAL A 208 9.22 -16.82 5.96
CA VAL A 208 10.64 -16.45 5.91
C VAL A 208 11.36 -17.25 7.01
N PRO A 209 12.42 -18.01 6.68
CA PRO A 209 13.19 -18.71 7.69
C PRO A 209 13.75 -17.72 8.72
N PRO A 210 13.63 -18.00 10.02
CA PRO A 210 14.06 -17.08 11.08
C PRO A 210 15.59 -16.93 11.16
N ALA A 211 16.36 -17.78 10.47
CA ALA A 211 17.81 -17.92 10.62
C ALA A 211 18.58 -17.50 9.35
N ALA A 212 18.39 -16.27 8.89
CA ALA A 212 19.26 -15.71 7.86
C ALA A 212 20.62 -15.33 8.48
N PRO A 213 21.76 -15.78 7.91
CA PRO A 213 23.08 -15.46 8.47
C PRO A 213 23.54 -14.03 8.18
N ASP A 214 23.03 -13.42 7.11
CA ASP A 214 23.37 -12.05 6.71
C ASP A 214 22.19 -11.35 6.03
N TRP A 215 22.32 -10.03 5.86
CA TRP A 215 21.30 -9.18 5.27
C TRP A 215 21.00 -9.50 3.79
N PRO A 216 21.99 -9.71 2.92
CA PRO A 216 21.73 -10.07 1.52
C PRO A 216 21.03 -11.43 1.37
N THR A 217 21.40 -12.43 2.17
CA THR A 217 20.74 -13.75 2.16
C THR A 217 19.30 -13.63 2.62
N PHE A 218 19.03 -12.84 3.67
CA PHE A 218 17.66 -12.55 4.09
C PHE A 218 16.82 -11.95 2.95
N CYS A 219 17.33 -10.90 2.30
CA CYS A 219 16.63 -10.25 1.18
C CYS A 219 16.42 -11.22 0.00
N ALA A 220 17.41 -12.05 -0.31
CA ALA A 220 17.29 -13.10 -1.33
C ALA A 220 16.23 -14.15 -0.98
N MET A 221 16.13 -14.58 0.28
CA MET A 221 15.09 -15.51 0.73
C MET A 221 13.69 -14.92 0.54
N VAL A 222 13.48 -13.66 0.95
CA VAL A 222 12.19 -12.97 0.75
C VAL A 222 11.83 -12.84 -0.74
N ARG A 223 12.81 -12.53 -1.62
CA ARG A 223 12.59 -12.50 -3.08
C ARG A 223 12.22 -13.86 -3.66
N SER A 224 12.81 -14.93 -3.10
CA SER A 224 12.64 -16.31 -3.55
C SER A 224 11.30 -16.93 -3.17
N LEU A 225 10.52 -16.28 -2.29
CA LEU A 225 9.17 -16.72 -1.94
C LEU A 225 8.34 -16.95 -3.20
N LEU A 226 7.63 -18.08 -3.24
CA LEU A 226 6.75 -18.44 -4.34
C LEU A 226 5.50 -17.54 -4.31
N PRO A 227 5.11 -16.93 -5.45
CA PRO A 227 3.94 -16.06 -5.49
C PRO A 227 2.64 -16.73 -5.02
N GLU A 228 2.44 -18.01 -5.34
CA GLU A 228 1.24 -18.74 -4.93
C GLU A 228 1.18 -18.95 -3.41
N THR A 229 2.31 -19.24 -2.77
CA THR A 229 2.39 -19.34 -1.30
C THR A 229 2.09 -18.00 -0.62
N VAL A 230 2.61 -16.89 -1.17
CA VAL A 230 2.33 -15.55 -0.64
C VAL A 230 0.85 -15.20 -0.79
N LYS A 231 0.24 -15.47 -1.95
CA LYS A 231 -1.21 -15.24 -2.16
C LYS A 231 -2.06 -16.02 -1.19
N GLU A 232 -1.72 -17.30 -1.01
CA GLU A 232 -2.47 -18.19 -0.14
C GLU A 232 -2.42 -17.72 1.33
N ARG A 233 -1.23 -17.35 1.82
CA ARG A 233 -1.11 -16.76 3.16
C ARG A 233 -1.85 -15.43 3.30
N VAL A 234 -1.82 -14.58 2.27
CA VAL A 234 -2.60 -13.33 2.28
C VAL A 234 -4.10 -13.61 2.30
N ARG A 235 -4.57 -14.67 1.62
CA ARG A 235 -5.98 -15.11 1.65
C ARG A 235 -6.37 -15.60 3.05
N GLU A 236 -5.60 -16.51 3.63
CA GLU A 236 -5.79 -17.01 5.00
C GLU A 236 -5.81 -15.86 6.03
N ALA A 237 -4.86 -14.93 5.93
CA ALA A 237 -4.79 -13.77 6.81
C ALA A 237 -6.04 -12.89 6.71
N ARG A 238 -6.56 -12.66 5.50
CA ARG A 238 -7.82 -11.92 5.29
C ARG A 238 -9.01 -12.64 5.87
N GLU A 239 -9.10 -13.95 5.68
CA GLU A 239 -10.16 -14.77 6.25
C GLU A 239 -10.12 -14.72 7.78
N LYS A 240 -8.94 -14.79 8.39
CA LYS A 240 -8.74 -14.66 9.84
C LYS A 240 -9.13 -13.27 10.36
N ILE A 241 -8.78 -12.20 9.65
CA ILE A 241 -9.20 -10.83 10.00
C ILE A 241 -10.73 -10.72 9.89
N ALA A 242 -11.32 -11.19 8.80
CA ALA A 242 -12.77 -11.18 8.61
C ALA A 242 -13.52 -12.01 9.66
N GLN A 243 -12.97 -13.16 10.07
CA GLN A 243 -13.50 -13.96 11.17
C GLN A 243 -13.45 -13.21 12.50
N ARG A 244 -12.34 -12.55 12.82
CA ARG A 244 -12.19 -11.73 14.04
C ARG A 244 -13.16 -10.56 14.06
N GLU A 245 -13.36 -9.89 12.93
CA GLU A 245 -14.34 -8.80 12.82
C GLU A 245 -15.77 -9.34 12.96
N ALA A 246 -16.08 -10.49 12.36
CA ALA A 246 -17.39 -11.12 12.49
C ALA A 246 -17.68 -11.56 13.93
N THR A 247 -16.71 -12.14 14.63
CA THR A 247 -16.87 -12.52 16.05
C THR A 247 -16.99 -11.30 16.95
N ALA A 248 -16.22 -10.25 16.70
CA ALA A 248 -16.34 -8.97 17.43
C ALA A 248 -17.74 -8.35 17.26
N LEU A 249 -18.28 -8.35 16.05
CA LEU A 249 -19.63 -7.85 15.77
C LEU A 249 -20.72 -8.70 16.45
N LEU A 250 -20.55 -10.02 16.48
CA LEU A 250 -21.46 -10.91 17.21
C LEU A 250 -21.43 -10.63 18.72
N LEU A 251 -20.25 -10.45 19.30
CA LEU A 251 -20.08 -10.11 20.72
C LEU A 251 -20.70 -8.75 21.06
N GLU A 252 -20.57 -7.76 20.18
CA GLU A 252 -21.22 -6.45 20.36
C GLU A 252 -22.75 -6.59 20.35
N ARG A 253 -23.27 -7.39 19.40
CA ARG A 253 -24.72 -7.64 19.29
C ARG A 253 -25.26 -8.42 20.48
N THR A 254 -24.52 -9.38 21.04
CA THR A 254 -24.97 -10.10 22.25
C THR A 254 -25.02 -9.17 23.45
N LYS A 255 -24.02 -8.27 23.61
CA LYS A 255 -24.04 -7.24 24.65
C LYS A 255 -25.22 -6.29 24.52
N GLU A 256 -25.58 -5.89 23.29
CA GLU A 256 -26.76 -5.05 23.07
C GLU A 256 -28.06 -5.78 23.47
N ILE A 257 -28.21 -7.06 23.12
CA ILE A 257 -29.38 -7.87 23.50
C ILE A 257 -29.47 -8.00 25.02
N GLU A 258 -28.36 -8.31 25.69
CA GLU A 258 -28.30 -8.40 27.16
C GLU A 258 -28.67 -7.07 27.82
N GLN A 259 -28.13 -5.95 27.32
CA GLN A 259 -28.47 -4.62 27.81
C GLN A 259 -29.96 -4.31 27.64
N ARG A 260 -30.56 -4.67 26.50
CA ARG A 260 -32.01 -4.47 26.25
C ARG A 260 -32.88 -5.36 27.13
N LEU A 261 -32.45 -6.59 27.42
CA LEU A 261 -33.14 -7.49 28.34
C LEU A 261 -33.06 -6.96 29.78
N ALA A 262 -31.90 -6.50 30.22
CA ALA A 262 -31.73 -5.88 31.54
C ALA A 262 -32.58 -4.61 31.68
N GLU A 263 -32.64 -3.77 30.65
CA GLU A 263 -33.52 -2.59 30.64
C GLU A 263 -35.01 -2.98 30.70
N GLN A 264 -35.40 -4.02 29.96
CA GLN A 264 -36.76 -4.53 30.00
C GLN A 264 -37.12 -5.05 31.40
N GLU A 265 -36.23 -5.78 32.05
CA GLU A 265 -36.42 -6.27 33.42
C GLU A 265 -36.54 -5.12 34.42
N GLN A 266 -35.68 -4.10 34.34
CA GLN A 266 -35.79 -2.90 35.15
C GLN A 266 -37.13 -2.17 34.95
N ARG A 267 -37.61 -2.10 33.70
CA ARG A 267 -38.94 -1.53 33.39
C ARG A 267 -40.07 -2.35 34.00
N HIS A 268 -39.98 -3.69 34.01
CA HIS A 268 -40.97 -4.55 34.67
C HIS A 268 -40.93 -4.41 36.19
N ALA A 269 -39.74 -4.36 36.80
CA ALA A 269 -39.57 -4.13 38.23
C ALA A 269 -40.11 -2.76 38.68
N ALA A 270 -39.91 -1.72 37.87
CA ALA A 270 -40.44 -0.38 38.13
C ALA A 270 -41.98 -0.34 38.05
N ARG A 271 -42.59 -1.07 37.11
CA ARG A 271 -44.06 -1.14 36.98
C ARG A 271 -44.73 -1.98 38.08
N GLY A 272 -44.04 -2.98 38.62
CA GLY A 272 -44.59 -3.90 39.63
C GLY A 272 -44.91 -3.29 40.99
N ARG A 273 -44.40 -2.08 41.32
CA ARG A 273 -44.65 -1.43 42.62
C ARG A 273 -45.96 -0.64 42.71
N GLY A 274 -46.74 -0.57 41.64
CA GLY A 274 -48.01 0.17 41.60
C GLY A 274 -49.27 -0.66 41.85
N TYR A 275 -49.16 -1.95 42.16
CA TYR A 275 -50.33 -2.74 42.58
C TYR A 275 -50.71 -2.34 44.01
N VAL A 276 -51.34 -1.18 44.15
CA VAL A 276 -52.19 -0.89 45.31
C VAL A 276 -53.22 -2.03 45.33
N PRO A 277 -53.36 -2.77 46.44
CA PRO A 277 -54.41 -3.78 46.57
C PRO A 277 -55.76 -3.07 46.48
N SER A 278 -56.29 -2.96 45.27
CA SER A 278 -57.63 -2.44 45.03
C SER A 278 -58.60 -3.48 45.54
N GLN A 279 -59.02 -3.23 46.78
CA GLN A 279 -60.36 -3.47 47.32
C GLN A 279 -60.96 -4.84 46.98
N THR A 280 -61.00 -5.68 48.02
CA THR A 280 -62.07 -6.63 48.32
C THR A 280 -63.19 -6.70 47.28
N PRO A 281 -63.37 -7.84 46.58
CA PRO A 281 -64.48 -7.99 45.65
C PRO A 281 -65.81 -7.87 46.39
N PRO A 282 -66.82 -7.20 45.81
CA PRO A 282 -68.14 -7.15 46.41
C PRO A 282 -68.72 -8.58 46.49
N PRO A 283 -69.37 -8.95 47.61
CA PRO A 283 -69.92 -10.28 47.81
C PRO A 283 -71.12 -10.49 46.88
N GLY A 284 -71.10 -11.55 46.05
CA GLY A 284 -72.33 -12.00 45.37
C GLY A 284 -72.22 -12.73 44.04
N TYR A 285 -71.06 -12.74 43.36
CA TYR A 285 -70.97 -13.43 42.06
C TYR A 285 -70.59 -14.91 42.21
N ARG A 286 -71.56 -15.79 41.95
CA ARG A 286 -71.38 -17.24 41.91
C ARG A 286 -70.53 -17.66 40.68
N PRO A 287 -69.64 -18.64 40.82
CA PRO A 287 -68.91 -19.22 39.69
C PRO A 287 -69.89 -19.95 38.77
N ARG A 288 -69.80 -19.66 37.47
CA ARG A 288 -70.49 -20.42 36.44
C ARG A 288 -69.56 -21.56 36.04
N ASP A 289 -69.95 -22.78 36.39
CA ASP A 289 -69.28 -24.01 35.99
C ASP A 289 -69.26 -24.10 34.46
N HIS A 290 -68.08 -23.90 33.88
CA HIS A 290 -67.83 -24.24 32.49
C HIS A 290 -67.08 -25.57 32.44
N SER A 291 -67.87 -26.58 32.12
CA SER A 291 -67.52 -27.96 31.85
C SER A 291 -66.28 -28.11 30.99
N SER A 292 -65.40 -28.96 31.48
CA SER A 292 -64.35 -29.71 30.81
C SER A 292 -64.72 -30.09 29.37
N SER A 293 -63.89 -29.67 28.41
CA SER A 293 -63.85 -30.30 27.08
C SER A 293 -62.48 -30.97 26.92
N PRO A 294 -62.41 -32.31 26.87
CA PRO A 294 -61.16 -33.04 26.74
C PRO A 294 -60.72 -33.01 25.28
N ARG A 295 -59.66 -32.26 24.95
CA ARG A 295 -59.09 -32.29 23.61
C ARG A 295 -58.12 -33.47 23.50
N ARG A 296 -58.56 -34.47 22.74
CA ARG A 296 -57.87 -35.69 22.30
C ARG A 296 -56.37 -35.52 22.05
N GLN A 297 -55.59 -36.36 22.72
CA GLN A 297 -54.40 -36.99 22.13
C GLN A 297 -54.82 -37.69 20.83
N GLY A 298 -54.08 -37.42 19.76
CA GLY A 298 -54.23 -38.08 18.47
C GLY A 298 -52.84 -38.28 17.88
N ASP A 299 -52.20 -39.38 18.27
CA ASP A 299 -51.20 -40.05 17.47
C ASP A 299 -51.82 -40.44 16.13
N GLY A 300 -51.15 -40.12 15.03
CA GLY A 300 -51.68 -40.36 13.69
C GLY A 300 -50.65 -40.09 12.61
N TRP A 301 -49.79 -41.07 12.38
CA TRP A 301 -49.12 -41.28 11.11
C TRP A 301 -50.16 -41.41 9.99
N PHE A 302 -50.17 -40.51 8.99
CA PHE A 302 -50.76 -40.82 7.67
C PHE A 302 -50.08 -40.00 6.56
N PHE A 303 -49.53 -40.73 5.60
CA PHE A 303 -49.14 -40.27 4.28
C PHE A 303 -50.35 -39.81 3.47
N GLY A 304 -50.14 -38.81 2.60
CA GLY A 304 -50.72 -38.80 1.26
C GLY A 304 -51.94 -37.90 1.00
N ALA A 305 -51.83 -37.21 -0.14
CA ALA A 305 -52.88 -36.70 -1.02
C ALA A 305 -53.56 -35.34 -0.72
N VAL A 306 -53.26 -34.39 -1.61
CA VAL A 306 -54.14 -33.29 -2.07
C VAL A 306 -55.39 -33.90 -2.75
N PRO A 307 -56.57 -33.24 -2.81
CA PRO A 307 -56.75 -32.12 -3.75
C PRO A 307 -57.67 -30.96 -3.25
N ALA A 308 -57.68 -29.92 -4.08
CA ALA A 308 -58.44 -28.67 -4.06
C ALA A 308 -59.89 -28.69 -3.53
N SER A 309 -60.34 -27.55 -2.96
CA SER A 309 -61.49 -26.76 -3.48
C SER A 309 -61.91 -25.63 -2.52
N ASN A 310 -62.12 -24.45 -3.09
CA ASN A 310 -63.14 -23.44 -2.78
C ASN A 310 -63.32 -22.95 -1.32
N ALA A 311 -62.71 -21.80 -1.01
CA ALA A 311 -63.15 -20.94 0.09
C ALA A 311 -64.07 -19.81 -0.45
N PRO A 312 -65.26 -19.59 0.15
CA PRO A 312 -66.17 -18.53 -0.28
C PRO A 312 -65.79 -17.16 0.29
N ALA A 313 -66.22 -16.15 -0.47
CA ALA A 313 -66.02 -14.73 -0.28
C ALA A 313 -66.44 -14.21 1.11
N THR A 314 -65.57 -13.40 1.72
CA THR A 314 -65.89 -12.54 2.86
C THR A 314 -66.41 -11.19 2.34
N PRO A 315 -67.58 -10.70 2.78
CA PRO A 315 -68.10 -9.42 2.32
C PRO A 315 -67.32 -8.24 2.92
N GLY A 316 -67.00 -7.29 2.05
CA GLY A 316 -66.16 -6.14 2.32
C GLY A 316 -66.76 -5.14 3.32
N ARG A 317 -65.90 -4.71 4.25
CA ARG A 317 -66.14 -3.51 5.06
C ARG A 317 -65.70 -2.30 4.23
N GLN A 318 -66.67 -1.58 3.69
CA GLN A 318 -66.49 -0.28 3.05
C GLN A 318 -65.82 0.68 4.03
N ARG A 319 -64.60 1.15 3.69
CA ARG A 319 -64.00 2.33 4.31
C ARG A 319 -64.43 3.56 3.51
N ILE A 320 -65.05 4.49 4.23
CA ILE A 320 -65.40 5.84 3.81
C ILE A 320 -64.10 6.60 3.46
N PRO A 321 -63.96 7.23 2.29
CA PRO A 321 -62.82 8.09 1.99
C PRO A 321 -63.03 9.47 2.64
N ALA A 322 -62.09 9.86 3.51
CA ALA A 322 -62.02 11.22 4.02
C ALA A 322 -61.62 12.18 2.89
N GLN A 323 -62.49 13.14 2.60
CA GLN A 323 -62.26 14.21 1.63
C GLN A 323 -61.11 15.11 2.10
N ARG A 324 -60.18 15.37 1.19
CA ARG A 324 -59.07 16.32 1.36
C ARG A 324 -59.54 17.69 0.87
N PRO A 325 -59.34 18.79 1.61
CA PRO A 325 -59.65 20.13 1.11
C PRO A 325 -58.66 20.55 0.00
N PRO A 326 -59.10 21.36 -0.98
CA PRO A 326 -58.27 21.79 -2.10
C PRO A 326 -57.23 22.85 -1.67
N SER A 327 -55.98 22.63 -2.04
CA SER A 327 -54.91 23.62 -1.94
C SER A 327 -55.04 24.70 -3.02
N PRO A 328 -54.84 26.00 -2.69
CA PRO A 328 -54.85 27.06 -3.69
C PRO A 328 -53.54 27.13 -4.50
N THR A 329 -53.72 27.55 -5.76
CA THR A 329 -52.78 27.76 -6.86
C THR A 329 -51.63 28.72 -6.51
N PRO A 330 -50.40 28.51 -7.01
CA PRO A 330 -49.28 29.42 -6.79
C PRO A 330 -49.30 30.62 -7.76
N SER A 331 -49.05 31.82 -7.22
CA SER A 331 -48.62 33.00 -7.98
C SER A 331 -47.09 33.12 -7.97
N PRO A 332 -46.46 33.77 -8.96
CA PRO A 332 -45.02 33.66 -9.21
C PRO A 332 -44.17 34.78 -8.58
N THR A 333 -43.01 34.38 -8.02
CA THR A 333 -41.72 35.13 -7.84
C THR A 333 -41.68 36.35 -6.88
N PRO A 334 -40.49 36.79 -6.37
CA PRO A 334 -39.12 36.28 -6.52
C PRO A 334 -38.28 36.15 -5.20
N LEU A 335 -37.14 35.45 -5.33
CA LEU A 335 -35.88 35.58 -4.58
C LEU A 335 -35.92 36.17 -3.15
N ASN A 336 -35.72 35.31 -2.15
CA ASN A 336 -34.94 35.74 -0.97
C ASN A 336 -34.18 34.58 -0.32
N MET A 337 -32.89 34.82 -0.09
CA MET A 337 -31.98 33.96 0.64
C MET A 337 -32.34 34.00 2.13
N GLN A 338 -32.61 32.85 2.72
CA GLN A 338 -32.24 32.51 4.11
C GLN A 338 -32.70 31.08 4.40
N ARG A 339 -31.75 30.21 4.76
CA ARG A 339 -31.97 28.79 5.08
C ARG A 339 -32.02 28.64 6.61
N PRO A 340 -33.17 28.34 7.22
CA PRO A 340 -33.22 27.97 8.63
C PRO A 340 -32.86 26.49 8.81
N LEU A 341 -32.12 26.18 9.87
CA LEU A 341 -31.92 24.83 10.38
C LEU A 341 -33.27 24.22 10.79
N GLY A 342 -33.46 22.93 10.47
CA GLY A 342 -34.40 22.06 11.19
C GLY A 342 -35.56 21.49 10.37
N SER A 343 -35.32 20.40 9.63
CA SER A 343 -36.27 19.31 9.44
C SER A 343 -35.56 18.09 8.81
N PRO A 344 -35.69 16.88 9.36
CA PRO A 344 -35.16 15.67 8.74
C PRO A 344 -35.91 15.39 7.44
N ALA A 345 -35.15 15.14 6.36
CA ALA A 345 -35.70 14.80 5.06
C ALA A 345 -36.56 13.52 5.16
N PRO A 346 -37.74 13.46 4.52
CA PRO A 346 -38.53 12.24 4.47
C PRO A 346 -37.72 11.13 3.79
N ILE A 347 -37.63 9.98 4.48
CA ILE A 347 -36.99 8.75 3.99
C ILE A 347 -37.62 8.43 2.62
N PRO A 348 -36.83 8.25 1.55
CA PRO A 348 -37.37 7.88 0.26
C PRO A 348 -38.08 6.53 0.40
N THR A 349 -39.39 6.53 0.22
CA THR A 349 -40.21 5.32 0.09
C THR A 349 -39.52 4.39 -0.90
N THR A 350 -39.17 3.20 -0.44
CA THR A 350 -38.55 2.15 -1.25
C THR A 350 -39.37 1.98 -2.53
N PRO A 351 -38.74 2.09 -3.73
CA PRO A 351 -39.48 1.99 -4.98
C PRO A 351 -40.16 0.63 -5.02
N GLN A 352 -41.50 0.63 -5.13
CA GLN A 352 -42.26 -0.59 -5.33
C GLN A 352 -41.67 -1.34 -6.53
N ARG A 353 -41.19 -2.57 -6.28
CA ARG A 353 -40.69 -3.47 -7.31
C ARG A 353 -41.77 -3.62 -8.38
N ARG A 354 -41.55 -3.04 -9.56
CA ARG A 354 -42.38 -3.34 -10.73
C ARG A 354 -42.31 -4.87 -10.98
N PRO A 355 -43.44 -5.51 -11.32
CA PRO A 355 -43.44 -6.90 -11.80
C PRO A 355 -42.41 -7.02 -12.92
N ARG A 356 -41.42 -7.90 -12.76
CA ARG A 356 -40.34 -8.05 -13.75
C ARG A 356 -40.92 -8.64 -15.02
N GLU A 357 -40.69 -7.94 -16.12
CA GLU A 357 -41.01 -8.40 -17.47
C GLU A 357 -40.23 -9.70 -17.74
N GLN A 358 -40.93 -10.77 -18.09
CA GLN A 358 -40.29 -12.04 -18.43
C GLN A 358 -39.64 -11.89 -19.80
N VAL A 359 -38.31 -12.08 -19.85
CA VAL A 359 -37.58 -12.07 -21.12
C VAL A 359 -37.82 -13.40 -21.82
N PRO A 360 -38.23 -13.42 -23.10
CA PRO A 360 -38.38 -14.67 -23.85
C PRO A 360 -37.06 -15.42 -23.91
N GLN A 361 -37.07 -16.71 -23.56
CA GLN A 361 -35.88 -17.56 -23.56
C GLN A 361 -35.59 -18.08 -24.97
N THR A 362 -34.31 -18.09 -25.36
CA THR A 362 -33.86 -18.68 -26.62
C THR A 362 -34.20 -20.18 -26.61
N PRO A 363 -34.92 -20.71 -27.63
CA PRO A 363 -35.26 -22.12 -27.70
C PRO A 363 -34.03 -23.02 -27.59
N GLY A 364 -34.14 -24.11 -26.82
CA GLY A 364 -33.06 -25.07 -26.59
C GLY A 364 -32.08 -24.70 -25.47
N THR A 365 -32.32 -23.61 -24.73
CA THR A 365 -31.53 -23.27 -23.55
C THR A 365 -32.12 -23.86 -22.26
N LEU A 366 -31.28 -24.10 -21.26
CA LEU A 366 -31.70 -24.56 -19.94
C LEU A 366 -32.46 -23.45 -19.19
N PRO A 367 -33.26 -23.78 -18.13
CA PRO A 367 -33.97 -22.78 -17.33
C PRO A 367 -33.03 -21.70 -16.77
N GLY A 368 -33.48 -20.45 -16.63
CA GLY A 368 -32.57 -19.32 -16.33
C GLY A 368 -31.69 -19.41 -15.08
N ALA A 369 -32.11 -20.19 -14.07
CA ALA A 369 -31.32 -20.44 -12.87
C ALA A 369 -30.21 -21.50 -13.06
N VAL A 370 -30.27 -22.29 -14.15
CA VAL A 370 -29.43 -23.45 -14.41
C VAL A 370 -28.76 -23.31 -15.79
N GLY A 371 -27.47 -23.64 -15.88
CA GLY A 371 -26.70 -23.50 -17.12
C GLY A 371 -26.01 -22.14 -17.29
N CYS A 372 -25.04 -22.08 -18.19
CA CYS A 372 -24.14 -20.96 -18.43
C CYS A 372 -24.90 -19.67 -18.78
N THR A 373 -24.55 -18.57 -18.12
CA THR A 373 -25.14 -17.23 -18.36
C THR A 373 -24.90 -16.72 -19.77
N ARG A 374 -23.81 -17.15 -20.40
CA ARG A 374 -23.39 -16.72 -21.74
C ARG A 374 -24.12 -17.45 -22.86
N CYS A 375 -24.18 -18.78 -22.85
CA CYS A 375 -24.76 -19.58 -23.95
C CYS A 375 -26.05 -20.34 -23.60
N GLY A 376 -26.46 -20.39 -22.33
CA GLY A 376 -27.66 -21.09 -21.88
C GLY A 376 -27.54 -22.61 -21.79
N MET A 377 -26.37 -23.20 -22.08
CA MET A 377 -26.11 -24.64 -21.99
C MET A 377 -25.46 -25.02 -20.66
N GLY A 378 -25.59 -26.29 -20.25
CA GLY A 378 -24.96 -26.84 -19.03
C GLY A 378 -23.49 -27.24 -19.22
N GLU A 379 -22.92 -27.88 -18.20
CA GLU A 379 -21.64 -28.63 -18.26
C GLU A 379 -20.34 -27.81 -18.40
N HIS A 380 -20.39 -26.49 -18.22
CA HIS A 380 -19.17 -25.68 -18.21
C HIS A 380 -19.33 -24.38 -17.41
N SER A 381 -18.20 -23.82 -17.02
CA SER A 381 -18.11 -22.52 -16.36
C SER A 381 -18.33 -21.37 -17.34
N GLN A 382 -18.91 -20.26 -16.88
CA GLN A 382 -19.11 -19.06 -17.71
C GLN A 382 -17.79 -18.51 -18.28
N TYR A 383 -16.68 -18.75 -17.57
CA TYR A 383 -15.34 -18.30 -17.96
C TYR A 383 -14.69 -19.18 -19.02
N THR A 384 -15.13 -20.44 -19.15
CA THR A 384 -14.64 -21.39 -20.16
C THR A 384 -15.64 -21.60 -21.31
N CYS A 385 -16.73 -20.82 -21.33
CA CYS A 385 -17.77 -20.92 -22.33
C CYS A 385 -17.31 -20.46 -23.71
N MET A 386 -17.27 -21.39 -24.67
CA MET A 386 -17.05 -21.11 -26.10
C MET A 386 -18.34 -21.13 -26.95
N GLY A 387 -19.50 -21.33 -26.32
CA GLY A 387 -20.80 -21.33 -27.01
C GLY A 387 -21.20 -19.95 -27.54
N LYS A 388 -22.07 -19.93 -28.55
CA LYS A 388 -22.62 -18.68 -29.10
C LYS A 388 -23.32 -17.88 -27.97
N PRO A 389 -23.02 -16.59 -27.79
CA PRO A 389 -23.63 -15.79 -26.74
C PRO A 389 -25.14 -15.59 -27.01
N LEU A 390 -25.93 -15.66 -25.94
CA LEU A 390 -27.36 -15.36 -25.95
C LEU A 390 -27.61 -13.85 -26.15
N PRO A 391 -28.85 -13.43 -26.47
CA PRO A 391 -29.21 -12.02 -26.45
C PRO A 391 -28.91 -11.38 -25.09
N GLU A 392 -28.42 -10.15 -25.08
CA GLU A 392 -27.96 -9.47 -23.86
C GLU A 392 -29.06 -9.35 -22.79
N ALA A 393 -30.31 -9.14 -23.22
CA ALA A 393 -31.46 -9.13 -22.32
C ALA A 393 -31.66 -10.46 -21.59
N GLU A 394 -31.46 -11.59 -22.27
CA GLU A 394 -31.56 -12.93 -21.68
C GLU A 394 -30.38 -13.20 -20.74
N GLN A 395 -29.15 -12.81 -21.12
CA GLN A 395 -27.97 -12.96 -20.25
C GLN A 395 -28.15 -12.22 -18.91
N ARG A 396 -28.59 -10.95 -18.95
CA ARG A 396 -28.86 -10.16 -17.74
C ARG A 396 -30.00 -10.75 -16.90
N TRP A 397 -31.04 -11.27 -17.55
CA TRP A 397 -32.14 -11.94 -16.88
C TRP A 397 -31.67 -13.22 -16.16
N ARG A 398 -30.87 -14.06 -16.82
CA ARG A 398 -30.25 -15.27 -16.26
C ARG A 398 -29.35 -14.98 -15.07
N GLU A 399 -28.49 -13.96 -15.15
CA GLU A 399 -27.66 -13.55 -14.02
C GLU A 399 -28.52 -13.11 -12.82
N GLY A 400 -29.61 -12.39 -13.10
CA GLY A 400 -30.57 -11.98 -12.08
C GLY A 400 -31.38 -13.13 -11.46
N GLU A 401 -31.69 -14.20 -12.21
CA GLU A 401 -32.27 -15.43 -11.67
C GLU A 401 -31.26 -16.21 -10.83
N ARG A 402 -30.01 -16.37 -11.31
CA ARG A 402 -28.95 -17.08 -10.58
C ARG A 402 -28.63 -16.42 -9.23
N ARG A 403 -28.54 -15.08 -9.20
CA ARG A 403 -28.35 -14.31 -7.95
C ARG A 403 -29.52 -14.50 -6.99
N ARG A 404 -30.75 -14.64 -7.49
CA ARG A 404 -31.94 -14.90 -6.67
C ARG A 404 -31.97 -16.32 -6.14
N ALA A 405 -31.67 -17.32 -6.96
CA ALA A 405 -31.57 -18.71 -6.54
C ALA A 405 -30.54 -18.86 -5.41
N TYR A 406 -29.38 -18.19 -5.52
CA TYR A 406 -28.38 -18.14 -4.46
C TYR A 406 -28.89 -17.45 -3.18
N GLN A 407 -29.56 -16.30 -3.31
CA GLN A 407 -30.13 -15.59 -2.17
C GLN A 407 -31.24 -16.39 -1.47
N SER A 408 -32.11 -17.08 -2.23
CA SER A 408 -33.16 -17.91 -1.67
C SER A 408 -32.59 -19.16 -1.00
N ALA A 409 -31.60 -19.82 -1.62
CA ALA A 409 -30.92 -20.97 -1.02
C ALA A 409 -30.25 -20.57 0.30
N ARG A 410 -29.50 -19.47 0.31
CA ARG A 410 -28.86 -18.95 1.53
C ARG A 410 -29.89 -18.59 2.61
N GLY A 411 -31.05 -18.05 2.22
CA GLY A 411 -32.17 -17.77 3.12
C GLY A 411 -32.75 -19.02 3.77
N THR A 412 -32.95 -20.10 3.00
CA THR A 412 -33.49 -21.37 3.51
C THR A 412 -32.49 -22.12 4.39
N TYR A 413 -31.20 -22.10 4.07
CA TYR A 413 -30.17 -22.74 4.92
C TYR A 413 -30.01 -22.04 6.27
N SER A 414 -30.17 -20.71 6.33
CA SER A 414 -30.11 -19.97 7.61
C SER A 414 -31.26 -20.28 8.58
N ALA A 415 -32.37 -20.83 8.07
CA ALA A 415 -33.52 -21.22 8.89
C ALA A 415 -33.43 -22.68 9.37
N GLN A 416 -32.58 -23.51 8.76
CA GLN A 416 -32.56 -24.97 8.98
C GLN A 416 -31.32 -25.48 9.73
N GLN A 417 -30.29 -24.65 9.94
CA GLN A 417 -29.10 -25.01 10.71
C GLN A 417 -29.26 -24.65 12.20
N ARG A 418 -29.81 -25.59 12.98
CA ARG A 418 -29.66 -25.67 14.45
C ARG A 418 -29.00 -26.98 14.92
N THR A 419 -28.35 -27.75 14.05
CA THR A 419 -27.58 -28.92 14.48
C THR A 419 -26.23 -29.05 13.74
N PRO A 420 -25.15 -29.48 14.44
CA PRO A 420 -23.77 -29.44 13.92
C PRO A 420 -23.45 -30.47 12.84
N HIS A 421 -24.32 -31.45 12.60
CA HIS A 421 -24.02 -32.61 11.75
C HIS A 421 -24.26 -32.35 10.24
N ALA A 422 -24.92 -31.24 9.88
CA ALA A 422 -25.30 -30.94 8.50
C ALA A 422 -24.19 -30.24 7.67
N GLN A 423 -23.12 -29.75 8.32
CA GLN A 423 -22.01 -29.05 7.65
C GLN A 423 -21.19 -30.01 6.77
N GLN A 424 -20.97 -31.27 7.23
CA GLN A 424 -20.15 -32.26 6.52
C GLN A 424 -20.74 -32.75 5.18
N LEU A 425 -22.05 -32.62 4.95
CA LEU A 425 -22.68 -33.06 3.70
C LEU A 425 -22.65 -32.00 2.59
N VAL A 426 -22.44 -30.72 2.92
CA VAL A 426 -22.35 -29.63 1.94
C VAL A 426 -20.94 -29.58 1.32
N ASP A 427 -19.91 -29.87 2.11
CA ASP A 427 -18.52 -29.94 1.60
C ASP A 427 -18.30 -31.15 0.68
N ALA A 428 -19.01 -32.26 0.90
CA ALA A 428 -18.98 -33.42 0.00
C ALA A 428 -19.67 -33.17 -1.36
N TYR A 429 -20.61 -32.20 -1.43
CA TYR A 429 -21.31 -31.84 -2.66
C TYR A 429 -20.58 -30.76 -3.48
N TYR A 430 -19.58 -30.08 -2.90
CA TYR A 430 -18.83 -29.00 -3.56
C TYR A 430 -17.43 -29.44 -4.04
N TYR A 431 -16.95 -30.63 -3.63
CA TYR A 431 -15.64 -31.19 -4.05
C TYR A 431 -15.73 -32.39 -5.02
N SER A 432 -16.93 -32.79 -5.45
CA SER A 432 -17.12 -33.99 -6.28
C SER A 432 -17.21 -33.73 -7.79
N ASP A 433 -16.99 -32.49 -8.25
CA ASP A 433 -17.04 -32.12 -9.69
C ASP A 433 -15.65 -31.84 -10.31
N ASP A 434 -14.57 -32.11 -9.56
CA ASP A 434 -13.19 -32.12 -10.07
C ASP A 434 -12.75 -33.57 -10.29
N GLY A 435 -13.26 -34.18 -11.35
CA GLY A 435 -12.83 -35.51 -11.77
C GLY A 435 -11.41 -35.49 -12.36
N ASN A 436 -10.36 -35.57 -11.54
CA ASN A 436 -9.12 -36.29 -11.88
C ASN A 436 -8.13 -36.50 -10.70
N SER A 437 -7.56 -37.71 -10.68
CA SER A 437 -6.29 -38.15 -10.09
C SER A 437 -6.22 -38.64 -8.63
N ASP A 438 -5.90 -39.94 -8.55
CA ASP A 438 -5.36 -40.73 -7.44
C ASP A 438 -4.34 -40.00 -6.54
N TYR A 439 -4.63 -39.91 -5.24
CA TYR A 439 -3.60 -39.93 -4.19
C TYR A 439 -4.14 -40.61 -2.92
N PRO A 440 -3.36 -41.50 -2.25
CA PRO A 440 -3.81 -42.24 -1.09
C PRO A 440 -3.81 -41.38 0.18
N ALA A 441 -4.89 -41.51 0.96
CA ALA A 441 -5.08 -40.86 2.24
C ALA A 441 -4.04 -41.31 3.28
N VAL A 442 -3.31 -40.35 3.85
CA VAL A 442 -2.51 -40.55 5.08
C VAL A 442 -3.20 -39.81 6.21
N TYR A 443 -3.38 -40.50 7.32
CA TYR A 443 -4.12 -40.08 8.51
C TYR A 443 -3.60 -38.78 9.12
N SER A 444 -4.54 -37.91 9.47
CA SER A 444 -4.36 -36.74 10.35
C SER A 444 -4.40 -37.20 11.81
N LEU A 445 -3.31 -36.93 12.53
CA LEU A 445 -3.23 -36.93 13.99
C LEU A 445 -2.38 -35.71 14.35
N ASN A 446 -3.03 -34.66 14.88
CA ASN A 446 -2.50 -33.72 15.89
C ASN A 446 -3.48 -32.53 16.00
N ASP A 447 -4.58 -32.75 16.72
CA ASP A 447 -5.24 -31.68 17.47
C ASP A 447 -4.72 -31.81 18.91
N ALA A 448 -3.84 -30.88 19.30
CA ALA A 448 -3.43 -30.70 20.69
C ALA A 448 -3.66 -29.22 21.03
N ASP A 449 -4.50 -29.02 22.04
CA ASP A 449 -4.91 -27.74 22.60
C ASP A 449 -3.69 -26.98 23.16
N GLU A 450 -3.41 -25.79 22.64
CA GLU A 450 -2.47 -24.81 23.19
C GLU A 450 -3.21 -23.53 23.56
N ASP A 451 -3.93 -23.55 24.69
CA ASP A 451 -4.47 -22.36 25.35
C ASP A 451 -4.21 -22.50 26.86
N ASP A 452 -2.96 -22.39 27.30
CA ASP A 452 -2.59 -22.17 28.72
C ASP A 452 -1.09 -21.85 28.85
N GLU A 453 -0.65 -20.61 28.59
CA GLU A 453 0.57 -20.03 29.21
C GLU A 453 0.81 -18.56 28.82
N LEU A 454 0.17 -17.60 29.49
CA LEU A 454 0.69 -16.21 29.56
C LEU A 454 0.20 -15.52 30.84
N ASP A 455 0.81 -15.86 31.98
CA ASP A 455 0.75 -15.02 33.19
C ASP A 455 1.99 -15.27 34.08
N PHE A 456 3.17 -14.86 33.61
CA PHE A 456 4.32 -14.71 34.50
C PHE A 456 5.31 -13.66 33.95
N VAL A 457 5.90 -12.89 34.87
CA VAL A 457 6.89 -11.81 34.68
C VAL A 457 6.31 -10.38 34.62
N ARG A 458 5.78 -9.95 35.76
CA ARG A 458 5.88 -8.54 36.20
C ARG A 458 6.25 -8.53 37.69
N GLY A 459 7.54 -8.34 38.00
CA GLY A 459 7.96 -8.20 39.39
C GLY A 459 9.47 -8.27 39.63
N ILE A 460 10.20 -7.18 39.37
CA ILE A 460 11.46 -6.85 40.07
C ILE A 460 11.42 -5.32 40.29
N ALA A 461 10.84 -4.85 41.40
CA ALA A 461 11.45 -4.70 42.73
C ALA A 461 12.29 -3.40 42.85
N TYR A 462 11.65 -2.36 43.38
CA TYR A 462 12.29 -1.31 44.18
C TYR A 462 12.75 -1.93 45.50
N GLY A 463 13.98 -1.64 45.92
CA GLY A 463 14.49 -2.02 47.23
C GLY A 463 15.80 -1.29 47.53
N ALA A 464 15.68 -0.25 48.35
CA ALA A 464 16.77 0.60 48.82
C ALA A 464 17.55 -0.05 49.98
N ASP A 465 18.81 0.39 50.09
CA ASP A 465 19.50 0.75 51.34
C ASP A 465 19.74 -0.33 52.41
N GLN A 466 21.00 -0.74 52.58
CA GLN A 466 21.76 -0.56 53.83
C GLN A 466 23.20 -1.07 53.69
N GLY A 467 24.13 -0.34 54.30
CA GLY A 467 25.57 -0.45 54.09
C GLY A 467 26.32 -1.47 54.94
N ASN A 468 27.59 -1.63 54.55
CA ASN A 468 28.79 -1.94 55.34
C ASN A 468 29.93 -1.86 54.30
N GLY A 469 30.93 -1.01 54.42
CA GLY A 469 31.81 -0.92 55.57
C GLY A 469 32.88 -2.00 55.44
N ASP A 470 33.93 -1.72 54.66
CA ASP A 470 35.33 -2.02 55.03
C ASP A 470 36.27 -1.67 53.86
N GLY A 471 37.14 -0.70 54.13
CA GLY A 471 38.31 -0.44 53.32
C GLY A 471 39.48 -1.24 53.85
N VAL A 472 40.32 -1.76 52.95
CA VAL A 472 41.75 -2.00 53.21
C VAL A 472 42.50 -1.71 51.92
N ALA A 473 43.55 -0.91 52.07
CA ALA A 473 44.50 -0.53 51.04
C ALA A 473 45.40 -1.71 50.62
N HIS A 474 45.79 -1.74 49.34
CA HIS A 474 47.18 -1.87 48.91
C HIS A 474 47.36 -1.43 47.46
#